data_AF-A0A832NK96-F1
#
_entry.id   AF-A0A832NK96-F1
#
_cell.length_a   1.000
_cell.length_b   1.000
_cell.length_c   1.000
_cell.angle_alpha   90.00
_cell.angle_beta   90.00
_cell.angle_gamma   90.00
#
_symmetry.space_group_name_H-M   'P 1'
#
loop_
_entity.id
_entity.type
_entity.pdbx_description
1 polymer ?
#
loop_
_entity_poly.entity_id
_entity_poly.type
_entity_poly.pdbx_seq_one_letter_code
_entity_poly.pdbx_strand_id
1 'polypeptide(L)'
;MLEEVDLLELWRTVWSILGPVLTVILLLYVFYPEKLEKILIQVLKLFSLISDQVEKRVVSREVTYIVSTHFAKSFYFEEVPKVIVKWGEEDEAILDLKRNMLVVVLRKGRKRRHENIARALLKAIPELLAPEMKVVYDLKFVNSLSAHIARSLAREYQPVIAAINEFIASEIESDKALKELISMLIEIDDQSLFSRILLPELIRVARSRYPHRDPEIDEEVLDLIKMLHGLVRGEISKPLLCTRYFKILFVRVARPEKIMAALEPHIQFVKYAIKGCPAIETIYVLAAGKNIVAAKALKSPLEKELENIGIKCRIISEHEYTGTYKGAPHMRLYVCKIELERTMQASTPL
;
A
#
# COMPACT_ATOMS: atom_id res chain seq x y z
N MET A 1 -47.00 12.40 -49.74
CA MET A 1 -47.55 11.49 -48.71
C MET A 1 -46.81 10.15 -48.60
N LEU A 2 -45.65 9.95 -49.26
CA LEU A 2 -44.90 8.68 -49.22
C LEU A 2 -43.49 8.78 -48.58
N GLU A 3 -43.07 9.94 -48.06
CA GLU A 3 -41.74 10.11 -47.44
C GLU A 3 -41.73 10.10 -45.90
N GLU A 4 -42.87 10.36 -45.23
CA GLU A 4 -42.90 10.42 -43.76
C GLU A 4 -42.98 9.04 -43.08
N VAL A 5 -43.47 8.01 -43.79
CA VAL A 5 -43.69 6.67 -43.24
C VAL A 5 -42.37 5.90 -43.09
N ASP A 6 -41.41 6.08 -44.02
CA ASP A 6 -40.10 5.42 -43.99
C ASP A 6 -39.20 5.91 -42.85
N LEU A 7 -39.30 7.19 -42.48
CA LEU A 7 -38.49 7.79 -41.41
C LEU A 7 -38.86 7.24 -40.03
N LEU A 8 -40.15 7.02 -39.79
CA LEU A 8 -40.66 6.46 -38.53
C LEU A 8 -40.29 4.98 -38.37
N GLU A 9 -40.33 4.19 -39.45
CA GLU A 9 -39.90 2.79 -39.43
C GLU A 9 -38.39 2.64 -39.27
N LEU A 10 -37.60 3.48 -39.96
CA LEU A 10 -36.15 3.57 -39.75
C LEU A 10 -35.84 3.95 -38.30
N TRP A 11 -36.51 4.97 -37.75
CA TRP A 11 -36.32 5.40 -36.36
C TRP A 11 -36.65 4.30 -35.35
N ARG A 12 -37.76 3.58 -35.57
CA ARG A 12 -38.18 2.47 -34.71
C ARG A 12 -37.21 1.29 -34.78
N THR A 13 -36.66 1.01 -35.95
CA THR A 13 -35.66 -0.06 -36.15
C THR A 13 -34.32 0.30 -35.54
N VAL A 14 -33.91 1.57 -35.67
CA VAL A 14 -32.71 2.10 -35.01
C VAL A 14 -32.85 2.00 -33.49
N TRP A 15 -33.98 2.42 -32.90
CA TRP A 15 -34.19 2.35 -31.46
C TRP A 15 -34.52 0.96 -30.91
N SER A 16 -35.06 0.03 -31.71
CA SER A 16 -35.26 -1.36 -31.27
C SER A 16 -33.93 -2.09 -31.06
N ILE A 17 -32.88 -1.67 -31.77
CA ILE A 17 -31.52 -2.20 -31.64
C ILE A 17 -30.70 -1.36 -30.65
N LEU A 18 -30.69 -0.03 -30.81
CA LEU A 18 -29.91 0.86 -29.95
C LEU A 18 -30.48 0.98 -28.54
N GLY A 19 -31.80 0.94 -28.36
CA GLY A 19 -32.45 1.09 -27.05
C GLY A 19 -31.98 0.04 -26.03
N PRO A 20 -32.06 -1.27 -26.34
CA PRO A 20 -31.52 -2.32 -25.47
C PRO A 20 -30.02 -2.17 -25.21
N VAL A 21 -29.22 -1.83 -26.24
CA VAL A 21 -27.77 -1.62 -26.09
C VAL A 21 -27.47 -0.43 -25.17
N LEU A 22 -28.15 0.70 -25.35
CA LEU A 22 -28.00 1.89 -24.51
C LEU A 22 -28.41 1.60 -23.06
N THR A 23 -29.49 0.83 -22.88
CA THR A 23 -29.96 0.39 -21.55
C THR A 23 -28.93 -0.50 -20.87
N VAL A 24 -28.32 -1.45 -21.60
CA VAL A 24 -27.23 -2.30 -21.07
C VAL A 24 -26.00 -1.47 -20.71
N ILE A 25 -25.61 -0.49 -21.54
CA ILE A 25 -24.49 0.42 -21.25
C ILE A 25 -24.79 1.27 -20.01
N LEU A 26 -26.00 1.80 -19.88
CA LEU A 26 -26.44 2.58 -18.72
C LEU A 26 -26.43 1.74 -17.45
N LEU A 27 -26.95 0.50 -17.52
CA LEU A 27 -26.91 -0.45 -16.40
C LEU A 27 -25.47 -0.80 -16.01
N LEU A 28 -24.58 -1.04 -16.98
CA LEU A 28 -23.16 -1.26 -16.70
C LEU A 28 -22.50 -0.01 -16.09
N TYR A 29 -22.91 1.19 -16.48
CA TYR A 29 -22.40 2.44 -15.93
C TYR A 29 -22.78 2.64 -14.48
N VAL A 30 -24.05 2.39 -14.15
CA VAL A 30 -24.58 2.56 -12.80
C VAL A 30 -24.07 1.46 -11.87
N PHE A 31 -24.09 0.20 -12.30
CA PHE A 31 -23.80 -0.94 -11.43
C PHE A 31 -22.33 -1.40 -11.45
N TYR A 32 -21.60 -1.13 -12.53
CA TYR A 32 -20.23 -1.62 -12.71
C TYR A 32 -19.31 -0.60 -13.41
N PRO A 33 -19.14 0.62 -12.85
CA PRO A 33 -18.33 1.68 -13.47
C PRO A 33 -16.89 1.23 -13.74
N GLU A 34 -16.29 0.43 -12.84
CA GLU A 34 -14.95 -0.15 -13.03
C GLU A 34 -14.86 -1.05 -14.28
N LYS A 35 -15.90 -1.83 -14.57
CA LYS A 35 -15.92 -2.74 -15.74
C LYS A 35 -16.07 -1.95 -17.04
N LEU A 36 -16.87 -0.89 -17.03
CA LEU A 36 -16.98 0.00 -18.19
C LEU A 36 -15.66 0.69 -18.52
N GLU A 37 -14.91 1.15 -17.51
CA GLU A 37 -13.60 1.75 -17.75
C GLU A 37 -12.65 0.75 -18.43
N LYS A 38 -12.64 -0.52 -17.97
CA LYS A 38 -11.88 -1.61 -18.59
C LYS A 38 -12.28 -1.90 -20.03
N ILE A 39 -13.59 -1.93 -20.32
CA ILE A 39 -14.12 -2.11 -21.69
C ILE A 39 -13.70 -0.94 -22.58
N LEU A 40 -13.85 0.29 -22.09
CA LEU A 40 -13.52 1.49 -22.85
C LEU A 40 -12.02 1.56 -23.14
N ILE A 41 -11.17 1.16 -22.18
CA ILE A 41 -9.74 0.97 -22.41
C ILE A 41 -9.52 -0.04 -23.55
N GLN A 42 -10.18 -1.21 -23.55
CA GLN A 42 -10.05 -2.20 -24.62
C GLN A 42 -10.51 -1.67 -25.99
N VAL A 43 -11.61 -0.92 -26.04
CA VAL A 43 -12.08 -0.29 -27.28
C VAL A 43 -11.06 0.74 -27.78
N LEU A 44 -10.55 1.61 -26.91
CA LEU A 44 -9.51 2.56 -27.29
C LEU A 44 -8.20 1.87 -27.71
N LYS A 45 -7.89 0.68 -27.16
CA LYS A 45 -6.74 -0.11 -27.62
C LYS A 45 -6.87 -0.50 -29.08
N LEU A 46 -8.06 -0.85 -29.56
CA LEU A 46 -8.28 -1.15 -30.98
C LEU A 46 -7.98 0.07 -31.87
N PHE A 47 -8.39 1.26 -31.44
CA PHE A 47 -8.16 2.51 -32.18
C PHE A 47 -6.77 3.13 -31.98
N SER A 48 -6.02 2.69 -30.96
CA SER A 48 -4.69 3.25 -30.65
C SER A 48 -3.63 2.97 -31.71
N LEU A 49 -3.84 1.99 -32.60
CA LEU A 49 -2.95 1.69 -33.72
C LEU A 49 -2.94 2.81 -34.78
N ILE A 50 -3.95 3.67 -34.78
CA ILE A 50 -4.21 4.66 -35.84
C ILE A 50 -3.68 6.05 -35.43
N SER A 51 -3.51 6.33 -34.13
CA SER A 51 -3.13 7.65 -33.67
C SER A 51 -2.36 7.63 -32.35
N ASP A 52 -1.20 8.29 -32.35
CA ASP A 52 -0.40 8.55 -31.15
C ASP A 52 -1.23 9.27 -30.07
N GLN A 53 -2.14 10.16 -30.45
CA GLN A 53 -3.01 10.86 -29.47
C GLN A 53 -3.94 9.89 -28.74
N VAL A 54 -4.41 8.85 -29.42
CA VAL A 54 -5.26 7.81 -28.83
C VAL A 54 -4.42 6.90 -27.93
N GLU A 55 -3.21 6.51 -28.33
CA GLU A 55 -2.28 5.77 -27.46
C GLU A 55 -2.00 6.50 -26.15
N LYS A 56 -1.72 7.81 -26.24
CA LYS A 56 -1.53 8.68 -25.08
C LYS A 56 -2.72 8.65 -24.11
N ARG A 57 -3.95 8.69 -24.66
CA ARG A 57 -5.19 8.62 -23.88
C ARG A 57 -5.40 7.24 -23.26
N VAL A 58 -5.02 6.16 -23.95
CA VAL A 58 -5.05 4.79 -23.42
C VAL A 58 -4.12 4.65 -22.22
N VAL A 59 -2.85 5.04 -22.35
CA VAL A 59 -1.87 4.99 -21.24
C VAL A 59 -2.40 5.76 -20.03
N SER A 60 -2.90 6.99 -20.24
CA SER A 60 -3.45 7.79 -19.15
C SER A 60 -4.60 7.09 -18.43
N ARG A 61 -5.53 6.47 -19.17
CA ARG A 61 -6.67 5.76 -18.58
C ARG A 61 -6.24 4.49 -17.86
N GLU A 62 -5.29 3.73 -18.41
CA GLU A 62 -4.78 2.52 -17.75
C GLU A 62 -4.06 2.84 -16.44
N VAL A 63 -3.19 3.86 -16.43
CA VAL A 63 -2.52 4.31 -15.19
C VAL A 63 -3.55 4.78 -14.17
N THR A 64 -4.52 5.61 -14.61
CA THR A 64 -5.58 6.11 -13.73
C THR A 64 -6.37 4.95 -13.13
N TYR A 65 -6.81 4.00 -13.96
CA TYR A 65 -7.55 2.81 -13.52
C TYR A 65 -6.75 1.97 -12.53
N ILE A 66 -5.46 1.70 -12.81
CA ILE A 66 -4.60 0.91 -11.92
C ILE A 66 -4.46 1.61 -10.56
N VAL A 67 -4.21 2.91 -10.56
CA VAL A 67 -4.06 3.68 -9.31
C VAL A 67 -5.39 3.78 -8.56
N SER A 68 -6.46 4.26 -9.20
CA SER A 68 -7.75 4.47 -8.54
C SER A 68 -8.35 3.16 -8.00
N THR A 69 -8.16 2.05 -8.71
CA THR A 69 -8.78 0.77 -8.37
C THR A 69 -7.91 -0.06 -7.44
N HIS A 70 -6.61 -0.21 -7.74
CA HIS A 70 -5.75 -1.12 -6.98
C HIS A 70 -5.02 -0.43 -5.85
N PHE A 71 -4.55 0.82 -6.00
CA PHE A 71 -3.82 1.51 -4.94
C PHE A 71 -4.74 1.85 -3.77
N ALA A 72 -5.93 2.40 -4.05
CA ALA A 72 -6.93 2.71 -3.02
C ALA A 72 -7.31 1.47 -2.19
N LYS A 73 -7.53 0.32 -2.85
CA LYS A 73 -7.90 -0.94 -2.19
C LYS A 73 -6.76 -1.53 -1.36
N SER A 74 -5.50 -1.37 -1.80
CA SER A 74 -4.35 -2.02 -1.17
C SER A 74 -3.77 -1.25 0.03
N PHE A 75 -3.91 0.08 0.07
CA PHE A 75 -3.19 0.91 1.06
C PHE A 75 -4.09 1.81 1.92
N TYR A 76 -5.42 1.67 1.81
CA TYR A 76 -6.42 2.32 2.69
C TYR A 76 -6.22 3.84 2.87
N PHE A 77 -5.83 4.54 1.80
CA PHE A 77 -5.84 5.99 1.81
C PHE A 77 -7.28 6.51 1.69
N GLU A 78 -7.64 7.52 2.51
CA GLU A 78 -8.99 8.10 2.53
C GLU A 78 -9.39 8.69 1.17
N GLU A 79 -8.45 9.33 0.48
CA GLU A 79 -8.65 9.85 -0.87
C GLU A 79 -7.40 9.64 -1.72
N VAL A 80 -7.57 8.98 -2.87
CA VAL A 80 -6.52 8.88 -3.89
C VAL A 80 -6.68 10.03 -4.87
N PRO A 81 -5.65 10.87 -5.08
CA PRO A 81 -5.75 12.02 -5.97
C PRO A 81 -6.04 11.56 -7.40
N LYS A 82 -6.74 12.41 -8.15
CA LYS A 82 -7.02 12.15 -9.56
C LYS A 82 -5.71 12.13 -10.35
N VAL A 83 -5.37 11.00 -10.94
CA VAL A 83 -4.16 10.86 -11.76
C VAL A 83 -4.41 11.40 -13.16
N ILE A 84 -3.50 12.25 -13.65
CA ILE A 84 -3.50 12.80 -15.00
C ILE A 84 -2.14 12.53 -15.62
N VAL A 85 -2.11 11.84 -16.75
CA VAL A 85 -0.86 11.61 -17.49
C VAL A 85 -0.71 12.64 -18.61
N LYS A 86 0.41 13.36 -18.60
CA LYS A 86 0.81 14.33 -19.63
C LYS A 86 2.10 13.88 -20.31
N TRP A 87 2.42 14.52 -21.43
CA TRP A 87 3.63 14.23 -22.20
C TRP A 87 4.53 15.45 -22.21
N GLY A 88 5.78 15.27 -21.78
CA GLY A 88 6.76 16.33 -21.65
C GLY A 88 8.14 15.90 -22.13
N GLU A 89 9.15 16.65 -21.71
CA GLU A 89 10.54 16.39 -22.06
C GLU A 89 11.21 15.41 -21.10
N GLU A 90 10.74 15.37 -19.84
CA GLU A 90 11.28 14.50 -18.78
C GLU A 90 10.17 13.73 -18.05
N ASP A 91 10.56 12.68 -17.34
CA ASP A 91 9.66 11.91 -16.50
C ASP A 91 9.60 12.51 -15.09
N GLU A 92 8.45 13.06 -14.74
CA GLU A 92 8.21 13.62 -13.42
C GLU A 92 6.80 13.32 -12.94
N ALA A 93 6.60 13.39 -11.63
CA ALA A 93 5.27 13.35 -11.02
C ALA A 93 5.16 14.50 -10.03
N ILE A 94 4.05 15.23 -10.10
CA ILE A 94 3.79 16.43 -9.31
C ILE A 94 2.42 16.27 -8.67
N LEU A 95 2.39 16.26 -7.34
CA LEU A 95 1.17 16.29 -6.56
C LEU A 95 0.67 17.73 -6.38
N ASP A 96 -0.47 18.06 -6.99
CA ASP A 96 -1.20 19.31 -6.76
C ASP A 96 -2.23 19.09 -5.65
N LEU A 97 -1.82 19.40 -4.41
CA LEU A 97 -2.66 19.29 -3.22
C LEU A 97 -3.91 20.19 -3.29
N LYS A 98 -3.84 21.34 -3.97
CA LYS A 98 -4.98 22.28 -4.04
C LYS A 98 -6.12 21.74 -4.88
N ARG A 99 -5.77 21.00 -5.93
CA ARG A 99 -6.75 20.43 -6.87
C ARG A 99 -6.99 18.94 -6.65
N ASN A 100 -6.33 18.33 -5.67
CA ASN A 100 -6.31 16.89 -5.41
C ASN A 100 -5.98 16.09 -6.69
N MET A 101 -4.94 16.51 -7.41
CA MET A 101 -4.51 15.90 -8.67
C MET A 101 -3.06 15.48 -8.64
N LEU A 102 -2.77 14.29 -9.16
CA LEU A 102 -1.41 13.84 -9.43
C LEU A 102 -1.13 13.95 -10.92
N VAL A 103 -0.24 14.85 -11.31
CA VAL A 103 0.17 15.01 -12.70
C VAL A 103 1.44 14.21 -12.93
N VAL A 104 1.35 13.15 -13.73
CA VAL A 104 2.50 12.34 -14.16
C VAL A 104 2.88 12.76 -15.58
N VAL A 105 4.04 13.36 -15.74
CA VAL A 105 4.59 13.74 -17.04
C VAL A 105 5.49 12.61 -17.51
N LEU A 106 5.25 12.12 -18.72
CA LEU A 106 6.07 11.10 -19.38
C LEU A 106 6.84 11.73 -20.54
N ARG A 107 8.13 11.42 -20.63
CA ARG A 107 8.98 11.80 -21.75
C ARG A 107 8.45 11.23 -23.06
N LYS A 108 8.36 12.10 -24.07
CA LYS A 108 7.97 11.73 -25.45
C LYS A 108 9.00 10.78 -26.08
N GLY A 109 8.54 9.90 -26.97
CA GLY A 109 9.42 9.15 -27.89
C GLY A 109 9.57 7.64 -27.64
N ARG A 110 9.00 7.08 -26.56
CA ARG A 110 8.97 5.62 -26.36
C ARG A 110 7.61 5.05 -26.79
N LYS A 111 7.57 4.33 -27.92
CA LYS A 111 6.38 3.66 -28.49
C LYS A 111 6.02 2.34 -27.77
N ARG A 112 6.31 2.23 -26.48
CA ARG A 112 6.05 1.04 -25.68
C ARG A 112 5.05 1.37 -24.58
N ARG A 113 3.77 1.12 -24.86
CA ARG A 113 2.66 1.32 -23.92
C ARG A 113 2.96 0.81 -22.51
N HIS A 114 3.35 -0.45 -22.40
CA HIS A 114 3.57 -1.11 -21.11
C HIS A 114 4.72 -0.49 -20.31
N GLU A 115 5.76 -0.04 -21.01
CA GLU A 115 6.87 0.68 -20.43
C GLU A 115 6.45 2.07 -19.94
N ASN A 116 5.62 2.77 -20.71
CA ASN A 116 5.07 4.06 -20.28
C ASN A 116 4.16 3.92 -19.05
N ILE A 117 3.38 2.84 -18.94
CA ILE A 117 2.60 2.52 -17.74
C ILE A 117 3.54 2.23 -16.57
N ALA A 118 4.55 1.39 -16.75
CA ALA A 118 5.54 1.07 -15.72
C ALA A 118 6.22 2.34 -15.18
N ARG A 119 6.73 3.19 -16.07
CA ARG A 119 7.35 4.48 -15.71
C ARG A 119 6.38 5.39 -14.98
N ALA A 120 5.13 5.47 -15.44
CA ALA A 120 4.12 6.27 -14.78
C ALA A 120 3.83 5.78 -13.35
N LEU A 121 3.71 4.46 -13.14
CA LEU A 121 3.50 3.89 -11.82
C LEU A 121 4.70 4.16 -10.90
N LEU A 122 5.93 3.92 -11.39
CA LEU A 122 7.16 4.15 -10.63
C LEU A 122 7.30 5.61 -10.17
N LYS A 123 6.89 6.57 -11.00
CA LYS A 123 6.91 8.00 -10.65
C LYS A 123 5.74 8.40 -9.76
N ALA A 124 4.57 7.80 -9.96
CA ALA A 124 3.36 8.14 -9.20
C ALA A 124 3.43 7.67 -7.75
N ILE A 125 3.97 6.48 -7.48
CA ILE A 125 3.89 5.84 -6.16
C ILE A 125 4.51 6.67 -5.03
N PRO A 126 5.72 7.24 -5.14
CA PRO A 126 6.27 8.11 -4.10
C PRO A 126 5.34 9.29 -3.76
N GLU A 127 4.74 9.92 -4.78
CA GLU A 127 3.79 11.02 -4.60
C GLU A 127 2.48 10.57 -3.94
N LEU A 128 2.03 9.35 -4.25
CA LEU A 128 0.80 8.78 -3.70
C LEU A 128 0.94 8.33 -2.25
N LEU A 129 2.13 7.89 -1.83
CA LEU A 129 2.40 7.47 -0.45
C LEU A 129 2.61 8.69 0.46
N ALA A 130 3.72 9.39 0.21
CA ALA A 130 4.18 10.57 0.94
C ALA A 130 5.37 11.15 0.17
N PRO A 131 5.23 12.31 -0.50
CA PRO A 131 6.33 12.95 -1.23
C PRO A 131 7.59 13.16 -0.39
N GLU A 132 7.43 13.31 0.93
CA GLU A 132 8.48 13.44 1.93
C GLU A 132 9.47 12.26 1.93
N MET A 133 9.00 11.06 1.55
CA MET A 133 9.83 9.86 1.51
C MET A 133 11.05 10.02 0.60
N LYS A 134 10.93 10.76 -0.51
CA LYS A 134 12.02 11.02 -1.46
C LYS A 134 13.13 11.89 -0.86
N VAL A 135 12.82 12.67 0.18
CA VAL A 135 13.75 13.58 0.84
C VAL A 135 14.37 12.93 2.07
N VAL A 136 13.57 12.18 2.83
CA VAL A 136 13.99 11.60 4.10
C VAL A 136 14.78 10.29 3.93
N TYR A 137 14.46 9.47 2.93
CA TYR A 137 15.09 8.18 2.72
C TYR A 137 16.05 8.17 1.54
N ASP A 138 16.92 7.15 1.50
CA ASP A 138 17.73 6.86 0.32
C ASP A 138 16.88 6.64 -0.94
N LEU A 139 17.30 7.27 -2.05
CA LEU A 139 16.55 7.25 -3.29
C LEU A 139 16.50 5.85 -3.93
N LYS A 140 17.55 5.04 -3.80
CA LYS A 140 17.54 3.65 -4.30
C LYS A 140 16.54 2.80 -3.53
N PHE A 141 16.48 3.01 -2.22
CA PHE A 141 15.47 2.39 -1.37
C PHE A 141 14.05 2.77 -1.81
N VAL A 142 13.76 4.06 -1.96
CA VAL A 142 12.44 4.56 -2.39
C VAL A 142 12.07 4.03 -3.78
N ASN A 143 13.03 3.97 -4.71
CA ASN A 143 12.79 3.41 -6.03
C ASN A 143 12.46 1.92 -5.98
N SER A 144 13.16 1.15 -5.14
CA SER A 144 12.91 -0.28 -4.95
C SER A 144 11.57 -0.56 -4.28
N LEU A 145 11.21 0.24 -3.29
CA LEU A 145 9.90 0.24 -2.66
C LEU A 145 8.79 0.52 -3.68
N SER A 146 8.99 1.55 -4.51
CA SER A 146 8.05 1.95 -5.57
C SER A 146 7.92 0.86 -6.62
N ALA A 147 9.01 0.20 -6.99
CA ALA A 147 8.98 -0.89 -7.96
C ALA A 147 8.25 -2.13 -7.41
N HIS A 148 8.45 -2.48 -6.14
CA HIS A 148 7.72 -3.53 -5.47
C HIS A 148 6.20 -3.25 -5.46
N ILE A 149 5.80 -2.03 -5.08
CA ILE A 149 4.39 -1.60 -5.09
C ILE A 149 3.83 -1.60 -6.52
N ALA A 150 4.55 -1.04 -7.48
CA ALA A 150 4.12 -1.00 -8.88
C ALA A 150 3.84 -2.41 -9.41
N ARG A 151 4.71 -3.37 -9.07
CA ARG A 151 4.55 -4.78 -9.42
C ARG A 151 3.26 -5.37 -8.83
N SER A 152 2.98 -5.08 -7.56
CA SER A 152 1.76 -5.52 -6.88
C SER A 152 0.49 -4.91 -7.50
N LEU A 153 0.51 -3.61 -7.81
CA LEU A 153 -0.59 -2.92 -8.50
C LEU A 153 -0.83 -3.44 -9.92
N ALA A 154 0.24 -3.80 -10.62
CA ALA A 154 0.19 -4.27 -11.99
C ALA A 154 0.02 -5.80 -12.13
N ARG A 155 -0.34 -6.53 -11.05
CA ARG A 155 -0.40 -8.00 -11.03
C ARG A 155 -1.25 -8.63 -12.15
N GLU A 156 -2.28 -7.92 -12.62
CA GLU A 156 -3.16 -8.37 -13.72
C GLU A 156 -2.60 -8.06 -15.12
N TYR A 157 -1.48 -7.35 -15.21
CA TYR A 157 -0.89 -6.81 -16.44
C TYR A 157 0.54 -7.32 -16.64
N GLN A 158 0.70 -8.60 -17.01
CA GLN A 158 2.02 -9.25 -17.16
C GLN A 158 3.04 -8.46 -18.02
N PRO A 159 2.67 -7.83 -19.15
CA PRO A 159 3.62 -7.01 -19.91
C PRO A 159 4.12 -5.76 -19.15
N VAL A 160 3.31 -5.19 -18.26
CA VAL A 160 3.70 -4.07 -17.40
C VAL A 160 4.65 -4.56 -16.31
N ILE A 161 4.37 -5.73 -15.72
CA ILE A 161 5.28 -6.39 -14.76
C ILE A 161 6.64 -6.64 -15.40
N ALA A 162 6.68 -7.15 -16.64
CA ALA A 162 7.93 -7.36 -17.37
C ALA A 162 8.71 -6.06 -17.55
N ALA A 163 8.04 -4.97 -17.93
CA ALA A 163 8.68 -3.65 -18.05
C ALA A 163 9.18 -3.09 -16.69
N ILE A 164 8.44 -3.32 -15.60
CA ILE A 164 8.90 -2.98 -14.25
C ILE A 164 10.14 -3.79 -13.87
N ASN A 165 10.14 -5.10 -14.17
CA ASN A 165 11.28 -5.97 -13.90
C ASN A 165 12.51 -5.60 -14.73
N GLU A 166 12.34 -5.13 -15.97
CA GLU A 166 13.44 -4.60 -16.79
C GLU A 166 14.05 -3.34 -16.17
N PHE A 167 13.20 -2.41 -15.70
CA PHE A 167 13.65 -1.22 -14.95
C PHE A 167 14.39 -1.60 -13.66
N ILE A 168 13.84 -2.53 -12.90
CA ILE A 168 14.48 -3.12 -11.71
C ILE A 168 15.84 -3.70 -12.10
N ALA A 169 15.90 -4.58 -13.10
CA ALA A 169 17.13 -5.25 -13.51
C ALA A 169 18.23 -4.24 -13.91
N SER A 170 17.90 -3.17 -14.65
CA SER A 170 18.87 -2.14 -15.00
C SER A 170 19.45 -1.39 -13.80
N GLU A 171 18.70 -1.26 -12.71
CA GLU A 171 19.14 -0.60 -11.48
C GLU A 171 19.80 -1.56 -10.48
N ILE A 172 19.50 -2.87 -10.58
CA ILE A 172 19.78 -3.88 -9.54
C ILE A 172 20.84 -4.90 -9.94
N GLU A 173 21.17 -5.07 -11.22
CA GLU A 173 22.07 -6.15 -11.67
C GLU A 173 23.42 -6.15 -10.93
N SER A 174 23.92 -4.99 -10.54
CA SER A 174 25.19 -4.81 -9.83
C SER A 174 25.08 -4.75 -8.29
N ASP A 175 23.89 -4.63 -7.70
CA ASP A 175 23.70 -4.39 -6.26
C ASP A 175 23.10 -5.60 -5.53
N LYS A 176 23.97 -6.39 -4.89
CA LYS A 176 23.57 -7.58 -4.13
C LYS A 176 22.69 -7.22 -2.91
N ALA A 177 22.97 -6.11 -2.24
CA ALA A 177 22.21 -5.70 -1.06
C ALA A 177 20.78 -5.33 -1.44
N LEU A 178 20.60 -4.69 -2.59
CA LEU A 178 19.28 -4.33 -3.11
C LEU A 178 18.45 -5.56 -3.53
N LYS A 179 19.10 -6.59 -4.10
CA LYS A 179 18.44 -7.88 -4.40
C LYS A 179 17.90 -8.54 -3.13
N GLU A 180 18.71 -8.57 -2.08
CA GLU A 180 18.33 -9.15 -0.79
C GLU A 180 17.18 -8.36 -0.15
N LEU A 181 17.24 -7.03 -0.19
CA LEU A 181 16.18 -6.15 0.27
C LEU A 181 14.84 -6.47 -0.42
N ILE A 182 14.83 -6.55 -1.74
CA ILE A 182 13.61 -6.84 -2.51
C ILE A 182 13.05 -8.22 -2.16
N SER A 183 13.91 -9.22 -1.98
CA SER A 183 13.49 -10.55 -1.53
C SER A 183 12.78 -10.48 -0.18
N MET A 184 13.34 -9.74 0.79
CA MET A 184 12.71 -9.55 2.09
C MET A 184 11.36 -8.83 1.97
N LEU A 185 11.25 -7.78 1.15
CA LEU A 185 9.99 -7.06 0.94
C LEU A 185 8.89 -7.97 0.40
N ILE A 186 9.22 -8.89 -0.51
CA ILE A 186 8.26 -9.88 -1.06
C ILE A 186 7.73 -10.79 0.04
N GLU A 187 8.62 -11.39 0.85
CA GLU A 187 8.19 -12.28 1.94
C GLU A 187 7.36 -11.55 3.01
N ILE A 188 7.67 -10.27 3.27
CA ILE A 188 6.92 -9.40 4.18
C ILE A 188 5.52 -9.10 3.62
N ASP A 189 5.40 -8.86 2.31
CA ASP A 189 4.12 -8.59 1.63
C ASP A 189 3.22 -9.83 1.50
N ASP A 190 3.80 -11.04 1.44
CA ASP A 190 3.02 -12.29 1.42
C ASP A 190 2.14 -12.49 2.67
N GLN A 191 2.58 -11.96 3.82
CA GLN A 191 1.77 -11.88 5.05
C GLN A 191 1.07 -10.52 5.22
N SER A 192 1.10 -9.66 4.20
CA SER A 192 0.59 -8.29 4.18
C SER A 192 1.14 -7.38 5.29
N LEU A 193 2.29 -7.72 5.90
CA LEU A 193 2.93 -6.86 6.89
C LEU A 193 3.57 -5.63 6.23
N PHE A 194 3.84 -5.70 4.93
CA PHE A 194 4.39 -4.60 4.14
C PHE A 194 3.43 -3.40 4.12
N SER A 195 2.19 -3.62 3.69
CA SER A 195 1.16 -2.58 3.62
C SER A 195 0.60 -2.19 4.98
N ARG A 196 0.58 -3.10 5.95
CA ARG A 196 -0.07 -2.88 7.27
C ARG A 196 0.86 -2.35 8.36
N ILE A 197 2.18 -2.51 8.19
CA ILE A 197 3.17 -2.10 9.18
C ILE A 197 4.27 -1.27 8.54
N LEU A 198 5.01 -1.84 7.59
CA LEU A 198 6.21 -1.18 7.06
C LEU A 198 5.87 0.18 6.45
N LEU A 199 4.95 0.21 5.48
CA LEU A 199 4.58 1.47 4.81
C LEU A 199 4.02 2.53 5.75
N PRO A 200 3.05 2.24 6.65
CA PRO A 200 2.57 3.22 7.62
C PRO A 200 3.69 3.81 8.48
N GLU A 201 4.64 2.99 8.94
CA GLU A 201 5.74 3.46 9.77
C GLU A 201 6.76 4.29 8.98
N LEU A 202 7.04 3.93 7.73
CA LEU A 202 7.86 4.74 6.83
C LEU A 202 7.20 6.11 6.55
N ILE A 203 5.90 6.13 6.27
CA ILE A 203 5.16 7.38 6.02
C ILE A 203 5.17 8.26 7.27
N ARG A 204 4.97 7.68 8.46
CA ARG A 204 5.00 8.40 9.75
C ARG A 204 6.36 9.07 9.96
N VAL A 205 7.45 8.33 9.80
CA VAL A 205 8.80 8.85 10.00
C VAL A 205 9.14 9.91 8.94
N ALA A 206 8.82 9.68 7.67
CA ALA A 206 9.02 10.67 6.61
C ALA A 206 8.34 12.01 6.91
N ARG A 207 7.05 11.98 7.28
CA ARG A 207 6.29 13.20 7.63
C ARG A 207 6.85 13.91 8.86
N SER A 208 7.30 13.15 9.87
CA SER A 208 7.85 13.73 11.09
C SER A 208 9.23 14.36 10.91
N ARG A 209 10.01 13.93 9.91
CA ARG A 209 11.42 14.32 9.75
C ARG A 209 11.68 15.25 8.59
N TYR A 210 10.77 15.32 7.64
CA TYR A 210 10.82 16.29 6.57
C TYR A 210 11.03 17.72 7.11
N PRO A 211 11.89 18.55 6.48
CA PRO A 211 12.66 18.30 5.26
C PRO A 211 14.07 17.71 5.47
N HIS A 212 14.40 17.23 6.67
CA HIS A 212 15.77 16.83 7.02
C HIS A 212 16.02 15.34 6.73
N ARG A 213 17.15 15.05 6.10
CA ARG A 213 17.68 13.68 5.96
C ARG A 213 18.66 13.40 7.08
N ASP A 214 18.51 12.23 7.69
CA ASP A 214 19.47 11.68 8.65
C ASP A 214 19.86 10.26 8.17
N PRO A 215 21.13 9.99 7.85
CA PRO A 215 21.57 8.67 7.40
C PRO A 215 21.26 7.53 8.38
N GLU A 216 21.15 7.80 9.69
CA GLU A 216 20.74 6.80 10.68
C GLU A 216 19.35 6.22 10.37
N ILE A 217 18.48 6.99 9.72
CA ILE A 217 17.15 6.53 9.31
C ILE A 217 17.26 5.35 8.36
N ASP A 218 18.19 5.40 7.40
CA ASP A 218 18.34 4.35 6.38
C ASP A 218 18.78 3.02 7.03
N GLU A 219 19.63 3.08 8.06
CA GLU A 219 20.03 1.91 8.86
C GLU A 219 18.85 1.35 9.67
N GLU A 220 18.11 2.21 10.37
CA GLU A 220 16.98 1.74 11.17
C GLU A 220 15.81 1.21 10.32
N VAL A 221 15.63 1.73 9.09
CA VAL A 221 14.68 1.18 8.11
C VAL A 221 15.05 -0.26 7.75
N LEU A 222 16.34 -0.53 7.54
CA LEU A 222 16.82 -1.88 7.26
C LEU A 222 16.59 -2.80 8.47
N ASP A 223 16.80 -2.31 9.69
CA ASP A 223 16.51 -3.05 10.91
C ASP A 223 15.03 -3.37 11.06
N LEU A 224 14.14 -2.43 10.71
CA LEU A 224 12.70 -2.68 10.65
C LEU A 224 12.35 -3.76 9.63
N ILE A 225 12.92 -3.71 8.44
CA ILE A 225 12.69 -4.73 7.39
C ILE A 225 13.18 -6.10 7.85
N LYS A 226 14.39 -6.18 8.40
CA LYS A 226 14.94 -7.44 8.96
C LYS A 226 14.09 -7.99 10.10
N MET A 227 13.60 -7.12 10.98
CA MET A 227 12.69 -7.49 12.07
C MET A 227 11.39 -8.10 11.52
N LEU A 228 10.74 -7.44 10.56
CA LEU A 228 9.51 -7.94 9.94
C LEU A 228 9.74 -9.26 9.20
N HIS A 229 10.83 -9.36 8.44
CA HIS A 229 11.21 -10.59 7.74
C HIS A 229 11.44 -11.75 8.72
N GLY A 230 12.14 -11.51 9.83
CA GLY A 230 12.32 -12.50 10.88
C GLY A 230 11.01 -12.89 11.59
N LEU A 231 10.05 -11.96 11.73
CA LEU A 231 8.71 -12.27 12.24
C LEU A 231 7.95 -13.21 11.29
N VAL A 232 7.99 -12.94 9.99
CA VAL A 232 7.38 -13.78 8.94
C VAL A 232 7.90 -15.21 9.03
N ARG A 233 9.22 -15.38 9.17
CA ARG A 233 9.89 -16.70 9.28
C ARG A 233 9.74 -17.36 10.65
N GLY A 234 9.50 -16.57 11.69
CA GLY A 234 9.42 -17.07 13.07
C GLY A 234 10.77 -17.28 13.74
N GLU A 235 11.77 -16.53 13.30
CA GLU A 235 13.16 -16.63 13.76
C GLU A 235 13.50 -15.60 14.86
N ILE A 236 12.58 -14.68 15.16
CA ILE A 236 12.80 -13.59 16.13
C ILE A 236 12.40 -14.02 17.54
N SER A 237 13.39 -14.01 18.44
CA SER A 237 13.20 -14.23 19.87
C SER A 237 12.81 -12.95 20.62
N LYS A 238 13.35 -11.79 20.22
CA LYS A 238 13.08 -10.47 20.83
C LYS A 238 12.53 -9.50 19.78
N PRO A 239 11.21 -9.45 19.59
CA PRO A 239 10.58 -8.63 18.57
C PRO A 239 10.40 -7.17 19.02
N LEU A 240 11.51 -6.49 19.31
CA LEU A 240 11.55 -5.11 19.81
C LEU A 240 12.55 -4.29 18.99
N LEU A 241 12.10 -3.19 18.42
CA LEU A 241 12.91 -2.11 17.90
C LEU A 241 12.83 -0.94 18.88
N CYS A 242 13.97 -0.52 19.41
CA CYS A 242 14.08 0.57 20.36
C CYS A 242 15.13 1.55 19.85
N THR A 243 14.92 2.05 18.64
CA THR A 243 15.85 2.94 17.96
C THR A 243 15.31 4.38 17.99
N ARG A 244 15.98 5.33 17.34
CA ARG A 244 15.62 6.75 17.45
C ARG A 244 14.32 7.06 16.69
N TYR A 245 14.09 6.40 15.56
CA TYR A 245 12.95 6.62 14.66
C TYR A 245 11.88 5.52 14.77
N PHE A 246 12.30 4.29 15.07
CA PHE A 246 11.41 3.14 15.22
C PHE A 246 11.44 2.57 16.64
N LYS A 247 10.39 2.88 17.41
CA LYS A 247 10.23 2.47 18.81
C LYS A 247 9.03 1.53 18.93
N ILE A 248 9.20 0.34 18.36
CA ILE A 248 8.13 -0.58 18.03
C ILE A 248 8.32 -1.92 18.75
N LEU A 249 7.27 -2.41 19.40
CA LEU A 249 7.18 -3.75 19.96
C LEU A 249 6.20 -4.60 19.15
N PHE A 250 6.57 -5.81 18.77
CA PHE A 250 5.63 -6.77 18.18
C PHE A 250 5.27 -7.88 19.16
N VAL A 251 3.97 -8.12 19.33
CA VAL A 251 3.43 -9.16 20.21
C VAL A 251 2.74 -10.20 19.35
N ARG A 252 3.38 -11.36 19.17
CA ARG A 252 2.78 -12.49 18.45
C ARG A 252 1.96 -13.34 19.40
N VAL A 253 0.66 -13.40 19.15
CA VAL A 253 -0.26 -14.21 19.96
C VAL A 253 -0.41 -15.59 19.33
N ALA A 254 0.09 -16.60 20.02
CA ALA A 254 0.02 -18.00 19.59
C ALA A 254 -0.29 -18.91 20.79
N ARG A 255 -1.43 -19.63 20.72
CA ARG A 255 -1.95 -20.78 21.52
C ARG A 255 -3.40 -20.54 22.00
N PRO A 256 -4.37 -21.40 21.65
CA PRO A 256 -5.71 -21.36 22.24
C PRO A 256 -6.13 -22.73 22.77
N GLU A 257 -5.88 -23.00 24.06
CA GLU A 257 -6.56 -24.10 24.76
C GLU A 257 -7.25 -23.63 26.05
N LYS A 258 -6.76 -22.56 26.71
CA LYS A 258 -7.42 -21.92 27.87
C LYS A 258 -7.21 -20.40 27.85
N ILE A 259 -8.28 -19.62 27.66
CA ILE A 259 -8.22 -18.21 27.23
C ILE A 259 -7.74 -17.24 28.31
N MET A 260 -8.01 -17.45 29.61
CA MET A 260 -7.72 -16.42 30.62
C MET A 260 -6.32 -16.51 31.26
N ALA A 261 -5.81 -17.71 31.56
CA ALA A 261 -4.44 -17.86 32.10
C ALA A 261 -3.34 -17.70 31.03
N ALA A 262 -3.71 -17.69 29.73
CA ALA A 262 -2.77 -17.69 28.62
C ALA A 262 -2.43 -16.30 28.05
N LEU A 263 -3.15 -15.24 28.44
CA LEU A 263 -2.86 -13.86 28.01
C LEU A 263 -1.80 -13.18 28.88
N GLU A 264 -1.70 -13.59 30.14
CA GLU A 264 -0.74 -13.05 31.12
C GLU A 264 0.72 -13.08 30.62
N PRO A 265 1.22 -14.16 29.98
CA PRO A 265 2.57 -14.16 29.42
C PRO A 265 2.80 -13.06 28.37
N HIS A 266 1.79 -12.69 27.58
CA HIS A 266 1.89 -11.61 26.60
C HIS A 266 1.93 -10.24 27.27
N ILE A 267 1.13 -10.05 28.32
CA ILE A 267 1.13 -8.83 29.14
C ILE A 267 2.48 -8.66 29.83
N GLN A 268 2.99 -9.71 30.48
CA GLN A 268 4.28 -9.70 31.15
C GLN A 268 5.43 -9.45 30.16
N PHE A 269 5.36 -10.03 28.96
CA PHE A 269 6.31 -9.73 27.89
C PHE A 269 6.31 -8.24 27.52
N VAL A 270 5.13 -7.62 27.35
CA VAL A 270 5.02 -6.19 27.07
C VAL A 270 5.61 -5.35 28.21
N LYS A 271 5.27 -5.66 29.46
CA LYS A 271 5.80 -4.95 30.64
C LYS A 271 7.32 -5.06 30.72
N TYR A 272 7.87 -6.25 30.48
CA TYR A 272 9.31 -6.47 30.43
C TYR A 272 9.97 -5.65 29.29
N ALA A 273 9.37 -5.63 28.10
CA ALA A 273 9.88 -4.86 26.98
C ALA A 273 9.86 -3.34 27.24
N ILE A 274 8.77 -2.81 27.83
CA ILE A 274 8.66 -1.40 28.21
C ILE A 274 9.65 -1.03 29.31
N LYS A 275 9.89 -1.91 30.27
CA LYS A 275 10.91 -1.70 31.31
C LYS A 275 12.32 -1.63 30.69
N GLY A 276 12.60 -2.50 29.72
CA GLY A 276 13.88 -2.52 29.00
C GLY A 276 14.06 -1.37 28.01
N CYS A 277 12.96 -0.85 27.46
CA CYS A 277 12.93 0.30 26.57
C CYS A 277 11.74 1.21 26.91
N PRO A 278 11.94 2.22 27.77
CA PRO A 278 10.88 3.17 28.07
C PRO A 278 10.49 4.02 26.84
N ALA A 279 11.29 4.04 25.79
CA ALA A 279 10.99 4.87 24.63
C ALA A 279 9.95 4.25 23.68
N ILE A 280 9.45 3.02 23.92
CA ILE A 280 8.44 2.38 23.06
C ILE A 280 7.24 3.30 22.85
N GLU A 281 6.91 3.55 21.58
CA GLU A 281 5.80 4.39 21.14
C GLU A 281 4.65 3.53 20.58
N THR A 282 4.98 2.40 19.94
CA THR A 282 3.99 1.59 19.21
C THR A 282 4.09 0.13 19.60
N ILE A 283 2.94 -0.51 19.81
CA ILE A 283 2.80 -1.96 19.95
C ILE A 283 1.96 -2.50 18.80
N TYR A 284 2.50 -3.47 18.06
CA TYR A 284 1.75 -4.26 17.08
C TYR A 284 1.39 -5.63 17.64
N VAL A 285 0.10 -5.91 17.76
CA VAL A 285 -0.40 -7.25 18.13
C VAL A 285 -0.69 -8.03 16.86
N LEU A 286 -0.05 -9.19 16.70
CA LEU A 286 -0.12 -10.03 15.51
C LEU A 286 -0.69 -11.41 15.85
N ALA A 287 -1.64 -11.89 15.05
CA ALA A 287 -2.18 -13.24 15.21
C ALA A 287 -2.61 -13.89 13.89
N ALA A 288 -2.70 -15.21 13.90
CA ALA A 288 -3.12 -16.02 12.76
C ALA A 288 -4.12 -17.11 13.17
N GLY A 289 -5.09 -17.38 12.29
CA GLY A 289 -6.08 -18.44 12.43
C GLY A 289 -6.91 -18.31 13.71
N LYS A 290 -6.96 -19.41 14.49
CA LYS A 290 -7.76 -19.48 15.73
C LYS A 290 -7.27 -18.53 16.83
N ASN A 291 -6.02 -18.04 16.75
CA ASN A 291 -5.42 -17.17 17.76
C ASN A 291 -5.93 -15.72 17.69
N ILE A 292 -6.64 -15.33 16.64
CA ILE A 292 -7.17 -13.97 16.48
C ILE A 292 -8.11 -13.61 17.63
N VAL A 293 -8.90 -14.57 18.12
CA VAL A 293 -9.80 -14.37 19.26
C VAL A 293 -9.00 -13.99 20.52
N ALA A 294 -7.89 -14.69 20.78
CA ALA A 294 -7.01 -14.39 21.90
C ALA A 294 -6.34 -13.02 21.75
N ALA A 295 -5.91 -12.65 20.54
CA ALA A 295 -5.30 -11.34 20.29
C ALA A 295 -6.28 -10.19 20.51
N LYS A 296 -7.55 -10.36 20.08
CA LYS A 296 -8.60 -9.38 20.35
C LYS A 296 -8.91 -9.28 21.85
N ALA A 297 -8.91 -10.41 22.56
CA ALA A 297 -9.12 -10.46 24.00
C ALA A 297 -7.95 -9.89 24.83
N LEU A 298 -6.72 -9.88 24.29
CA LEU A 298 -5.54 -9.30 24.95
C LEU A 298 -5.65 -7.79 25.16
N LYS A 299 -6.41 -7.08 24.33
CA LYS A 299 -6.42 -5.61 24.29
C LYS A 299 -6.84 -4.98 25.61
N SER A 300 -8.02 -5.32 26.13
CA SER A 300 -8.54 -4.70 27.35
C SER A 300 -7.70 -5.00 28.60
N PRO A 301 -7.24 -6.25 28.85
CA PRO A 301 -6.30 -6.51 29.93
C PRO A 301 -4.97 -5.76 29.78
N LEU A 302 -4.44 -5.70 28.55
CA LEU A 302 -3.19 -5.00 28.27
C LEU A 302 -3.32 -3.50 28.53
N GLU A 303 -4.38 -2.87 28.03
CA GLU A 303 -4.69 -1.45 28.25
C GLU A 303 -4.77 -1.14 29.74
N LYS A 304 -5.56 -1.92 30.50
CA LYS A 304 -5.67 -1.74 31.96
C LYS A 304 -4.32 -1.87 32.68
N GLU A 305 -3.50 -2.84 32.29
CA GLU A 305 -2.17 -3.04 32.89
C GLU A 305 -1.19 -1.92 32.55
N LEU A 306 -1.29 -1.34 31.35
CA LEU A 306 -0.49 -0.20 30.93
C LEU A 306 -0.95 1.11 31.61
N GLU A 307 -2.26 1.30 31.79
CA GLU A 307 -2.82 2.42 32.54
C GLU A 307 -2.39 2.39 34.01
N ASN A 308 -2.35 1.20 34.63
CA ASN A 308 -1.87 1.00 36.00
C ASN A 308 -0.41 1.46 36.20
N ILE A 309 0.40 1.48 35.13
CA ILE A 309 1.78 1.99 35.15
C ILE A 309 1.91 3.39 34.52
N GLY A 310 0.80 4.11 34.34
CA GLY A 310 0.76 5.50 33.89
C GLY A 310 0.88 5.71 32.37
N ILE A 311 0.70 4.66 31.57
CA ILE A 311 0.77 4.69 30.11
C ILE A 311 -0.64 4.58 29.54
N LYS A 312 -1.10 5.62 28.85
CA LYS A 312 -2.37 5.56 28.12
C LYS A 312 -2.16 4.85 26.79
N CYS A 313 -3.15 4.07 26.39
CA CYS A 313 -3.13 3.35 25.12
C CYS A 313 -4.18 3.92 24.18
N ARG A 314 -3.84 4.04 22.91
CA ARG A 314 -4.80 4.38 21.87
C ARG A 314 -4.71 3.35 20.75
N ILE A 315 -5.82 2.66 20.49
CA ILE A 315 -5.92 1.78 19.32
C ILE A 315 -6.06 2.66 18.08
N ILE A 316 -5.07 2.59 17.18
CA ILE A 316 -5.04 3.39 15.96
C ILE A 316 -5.70 2.64 14.81
N SER A 317 -5.40 1.35 14.68
CA SER A 317 -5.98 0.53 13.63
C SER A 317 -6.09 -0.93 14.05
N GLU A 318 -7.12 -1.59 13.53
CA GLU A 318 -7.39 -2.99 13.74
C GLU A 318 -7.85 -3.62 12.43
N HIS A 319 -7.11 -4.63 11.97
CA HIS A 319 -7.36 -5.26 10.70
C HIS A 319 -7.39 -6.77 10.85
N GLU A 320 -8.46 -7.36 10.33
CA GLU A 320 -8.56 -8.78 10.06
C GLU A 320 -8.61 -8.98 8.54
N TYR A 321 -7.79 -9.90 8.04
CA TYR A 321 -7.63 -10.09 6.60
C TYR A 321 -7.24 -11.52 6.29
N THR A 322 -7.25 -11.86 5.00
CA THR A 322 -6.85 -13.17 4.51
C THR A 322 -5.52 -13.03 3.79
N GLY A 323 -4.55 -13.87 4.14
CA GLY A 323 -3.21 -13.86 3.52
C GLY A 323 -2.53 -15.22 3.60
N THR A 324 -1.26 -15.27 3.20
CA THR A 324 -0.44 -16.48 3.33
C THR A 324 0.22 -16.48 4.71
N TYR A 325 0.25 -17.62 5.39
CA TYR A 325 0.93 -17.76 6.68
C TYR A 325 1.66 -19.10 6.74
N LYS A 326 3.00 -19.07 6.89
CA LYS A 326 3.84 -20.27 6.92
C LYS A 326 3.55 -21.25 5.76
N GLY A 327 3.40 -20.72 4.55
CA GLY A 327 3.10 -21.49 3.34
C GLY A 327 1.62 -21.92 3.19
N ALA A 328 0.76 -21.70 4.19
CA ALA A 328 -0.67 -21.95 4.06
C ALA A 328 -1.37 -20.73 3.43
N PRO A 329 -1.95 -20.84 2.23
CA PRO A 329 -2.72 -19.76 1.63
C PRO A 329 -4.06 -19.59 2.35
N HIS A 330 -4.68 -18.43 2.18
CA HIS A 330 -6.02 -18.11 2.68
C HIS A 330 -6.20 -18.22 4.20
N MET A 331 -5.13 -18.00 4.96
CA MET A 331 -5.20 -17.94 6.42
C MET A 331 -5.78 -16.61 6.89
N ARG A 332 -6.66 -16.64 7.90
CA ARG A 332 -7.07 -15.42 8.60
C ARG A 332 -5.88 -14.87 9.39
N LEU A 333 -5.59 -13.61 9.20
CA LEU A 333 -4.51 -12.86 9.83
C LEU A 333 -5.07 -11.63 10.53
N TYR A 334 -4.36 -11.17 11.54
CA TYR A 334 -4.75 -10.06 12.38
C TYR A 334 -3.56 -9.18 12.71
N VAL A 335 -3.75 -7.87 12.56
CA VAL A 335 -2.82 -6.82 12.98
C VAL A 335 -3.61 -5.75 13.73
N CYS A 336 -3.17 -5.42 14.93
CA CYS A 336 -3.66 -4.29 15.71
C CYS A 336 -2.49 -3.38 16.07
N LYS A 337 -2.62 -2.09 15.74
CA LYS A 337 -1.66 -1.05 16.09
C LYS A 337 -2.18 -0.28 17.31
N ILE A 338 -1.37 -0.28 18.37
CA ILE A 338 -1.63 0.46 19.60
C ILE A 338 -0.51 1.49 19.76
N GLU A 339 -0.86 2.75 19.90
CA GLU A 339 0.07 3.83 20.26
C GLU A 339 0.04 4.07 21.77
N LEU A 340 1.22 4.34 22.33
CA LEU A 340 1.43 4.57 23.75
C LEU A 340 1.61 6.08 23.98
N GLU A 341 0.73 6.66 24.78
CA GLU A 341 0.81 8.04 25.23
C GLU A 341 1.25 8.07 26.69
N ARG A 342 2.43 8.63 26.95
CA ARG A 342 2.91 8.79 28.33
C ARG A 342 2.36 10.09 28.90
N THR A 343 1.64 9.96 30.00
CA THR A 343 1.35 11.11 30.86
C THR A 343 2.69 11.56 31.46
N MET A 344 3.21 12.72 31.05
CA MET A 344 4.35 13.32 31.74
C MET A 344 3.94 13.57 33.19
N GLN A 345 4.39 12.72 34.12
CA GLN A 345 4.45 13.15 35.51
C GLN A 345 5.47 14.28 35.54
N ALA A 346 5.00 15.49 35.83
CA ALA A 346 5.84 16.63 36.10
C ALA A 346 6.91 16.19 37.11
N SER A 347 8.17 16.15 36.66
CA SER A 347 9.31 16.00 37.54
C SER A 347 9.24 17.12 38.56
N THR A 348 8.96 16.77 39.80
CA THR A 348 9.10 17.68 40.94
C THR A 348 10.53 18.22 40.91
N PRO A 349 10.74 19.54 40.78
CA PRO A 349 12.07 20.10 40.91
C PRO A 349 12.50 19.89 42.37
N LEU A 350 13.66 19.25 42.55
CA LEU A 350 14.42 19.23 43.79
C LEU A 350 15.11 20.58 44.01
#